data_AF-G9MGN9-F1
#
_entry.id   AF-G9MGN9-F1
#
_cell.length_a   1.000
_cell.length_b   1.000
_cell.length_c   1.000
_cell.angle_alpha   90.00
_cell.angle_beta   90.00
_cell.angle_gamma   90.00
#
_symmetry.space_group_name_H-M   'P 1'
#
loop_
_entity.id
_entity.type
_entity.pdbx_description
1 polymer ?
#
loop_
_entity_poly.entity_id
_entity_poly.type
_entity_poly.pdbx_seq_one_letter_code
_entity_poly.pdbx_strand_id
1 'polypeptide(L)' 'MNPQTSTRPVQKLSKAVAKCAVEAAAYGKCIMADYNDVYKDKCAREFLRLKDCYL' A
#
# COMPACT_ATOMS: atom_id res chain seq x y z
N MET A 1 -1.83 -10.54 29.97
CA MET A 1 -1.69 -9.62 28.82
C MET A 1 -0.41 -10.00 28.11
N ASN A 2 -0.47 -10.74 27.00
CA ASN A 2 0.75 -11.21 26.32
C ASN A 2 1.13 -10.20 25.22
N PRO A 3 2.26 -9.49 25.32
CA PRO A 3 2.67 -8.53 24.31
C PRO A 3 3.26 -9.31 23.14
N GLN A 4 2.41 -9.77 22.21
CA GLN A 4 2.90 -10.18 20.91
C GLN A 4 3.47 -8.94 20.23
N THR A 5 4.79 -8.84 20.23
CA THR A 5 5.60 -7.94 19.38
C THR A 5 5.49 -8.37 17.92
N SER A 6 4.26 -8.48 17.42
CA SER A 6 4.03 -8.45 15.98
C SER A 6 4.31 -7.02 15.57
N THR A 7 5.51 -6.74 15.05
CA THR A 7 5.70 -5.57 14.19
C THR A 7 4.66 -5.74 13.10
N ARG A 8 3.53 -5.07 13.32
CA ARG A 8 2.28 -5.32 12.61
C ARG A 8 2.63 -5.25 11.12
N PRO A 9 2.24 -6.21 10.29
CA PRO A 9 2.45 -6.12 8.84
C PRO A 9 2.05 -4.73 8.31
N VAL A 10 1.01 -4.15 8.91
CA VAL A 10 0.58 -2.77 8.74
C VAL A 10 1.69 -1.75 9.01
N GLN A 11 2.45 -1.80 10.11
CA GLN A 11 3.54 -0.84 10.37
C GLN A 11 4.70 -0.95 9.36
N LYS A 12 5.06 -2.17 8.92
CA LYS A 12 6.06 -2.35 7.86
C LYS A 12 5.55 -1.78 6.54
N LEU A 13 4.28 -2.04 6.22
CA LEU A 13 3.60 -1.45 5.08
C LEU A 13 3.50 0.07 5.19
N SER A 14 3.19 0.63 6.37
CA SER A 14 3.12 2.08 6.59
C SER A 14 4.48 2.73 6.43
N LYS A 15 5.58 2.11 6.88
CA LYS A 15 6.95 2.61 6.64
C LYS A 15 7.35 2.55 5.16
N ALA A 16 6.97 1.48 4.47
CA ALA A 16 7.17 1.32 3.04
C ALA A 16 6.42 2.39 2.23
N VAL A 17 5.13 2.53 2.54
CA VAL A 17 4.23 3.54 1.99
C VAL A 17 4.72 4.95 2.32
N ALA A 18 5.26 5.20 3.52
CA ALA A 18 5.81 6.50 3.88
C ALA A 18 7.11 6.84 3.12
N LYS A 19 7.95 5.84 2.81
CA LYS A 19 9.13 6.02 1.93
C LYS A 19 8.72 6.37 0.50
N CYS A 20 7.64 5.76 0.02
CA CYS A 20 7.11 5.88 -1.34
C CYS A 20 5.75 6.59 -1.33
N ALA A 21 5.66 7.69 -0.58
CA ALA A 21 4.38 8.35 -0.28
C ALA A 21 3.67 8.82 -1.56
N VAL A 22 4.42 9.17 -2.61
CA VAL A 22 3.89 9.62 -3.90
C VAL A 22 3.22 8.46 -4.64
N GLU A 23 3.90 7.32 -4.72
CA GLU A 23 3.42 6.10 -5.37
C GLU A 23 2.26 5.49 -4.58
N ALA A 24 2.35 5.50 -3.25
CA ALA A 24 1.29 5.01 -2.38
C ALA A 24 0.04 5.91 -2.43
N ALA A 25 0.21 7.23 -2.51
CA ALA A 25 -0.91 8.15 -2.71
C ALA A 25 -1.53 7.98 -4.10
N ALA A 26 -0.74 7.71 -5.14
CA ALA A 26 -1.25 7.39 -6.48
C ALA A 26 -2.05 6.08 -6.48
N TYR A 27 -1.52 5.03 -5.86
CA TYR A 27 -2.23 3.75 -5.70
C TYR A 27 -3.52 3.91 -4.89
N GLY A 28 -3.45 4.62 -3.76
CA GLY A 28 -4.61 4.94 -2.93
C GLY A 28 -5.66 5.76 -3.68
N LYS A 29 -5.24 6.74 -4.51
CA LYS A 29 -6.16 7.51 -5.37
C LYS A 29 -6.86 6.64 -6.39
N CYS A 30 -6.15 5.72 -7.03
CA CYS A 30 -6.74 4.80 -8.01
C CYS A 30 -7.77 3.87 -7.35
N ILE A 31 -7.49 3.36 -6.15
CA ILE A 31 -8.46 2.57 -5.37
C ILE A 31 -9.63 3.42 -4.89
N MET A 32 -9.39 4.64 -4.41
CA MET A 32 -10.44 5.55 -3.93
C MET A 32 -11.38 6.04 -5.04
N ALA A 33 -10.87 6.18 -6.27
CA ALA A 33 -11.68 6.55 -7.43
C ALA A 33 -12.82 5.55 -7.68
N ASP A 34 -12.62 4.31 -7.26
CA ASP A 34 -13.41 3.17 -7.69
C ASP A 34 -13.55 2.14 -6.56
N TYR A 35 -13.71 2.64 -5.33
CA TYR A 35 -13.60 1.85 -4.10
C TYR A 35 -14.59 0.69 -4.01
N ASN A 36 -15.74 0.79 -4.67
CA ASN A 36 -16.77 -0.26 -4.71
C ASN A 36 -16.45 -1.38 -5.70
N ASP A 37 -15.51 -1.15 -6.63
CA ASP A 37 -15.18 -2.08 -7.71
C ASP A 37 -13.67 -2.30 -7.74
N VAL A 38 -13.07 -2.51 -6.57
CA VAL A 38 -11.63 -2.80 -6.45
C VAL A 38 -11.43 -4.28 -6.74
N TYR A 39 -10.88 -4.58 -7.91
CA TYR A 39 -10.50 -5.94 -8.31
C TYR A 39 -9.00 -6.03 -8.62
N LYS A 40 -8.52 -7.26 -8.71
CA LYS A 40 -7.12 -7.57 -9.02
C LYS A 40 -6.71 -6.90 -10.34
N ASP A 41 -5.56 -6.24 -10.34
CA ASP A 41 -4.98 -5.50 -11.47
C ASP A 41 -5.59 -4.14 -11.84
N LYS A 42 -6.66 -3.68 -11.16
CA LYS A 42 -7.27 -2.35 -11.43
C LYS A 42 -6.28 -1.19 -11.30
N CYS A 43 -5.42 -1.26 -10.29
CA CYS A 43 -4.34 -0.29 -10.04
C CYS A 43 -2.96 -0.95 -10.13
N ALA A 44 -2.80 -1.92 -11.04
CA ALA A 44 -1.56 -2.68 -11.20
C ALA A 44 -0.35 -1.77 -11.47
N ARG A 45 -0.52 -0.70 -12.24
CA ARG A 45 0.56 0.22 -12.60
C ARG A 45 1.09 0.97 -11.37
N GLU A 46 0.19 1.48 -10.55
CA GLU A 46 0.53 2.18 -9.30
C GLU A 46 1.05 1.20 -8.25
N PHE A 47 0.48 0.00 -8.18
CA PHE A 47 0.96 -1.08 -7.32
C PHE A 47 2.39 -1.51 -7.69
N LEU A 48 2.69 -1.65 -8.99
CA LEU A 48 4.04 -1.99 -9.46
C LEU A 48 5.04 -0.91 -9.11
N ARG A 49 4.71 0.37 -9.25
CA ARG A 49 5.59 1.49 -8.82
C ARG A 49 5.79 1.51 -7.32
N LEU A 50 4.73 1.32 -6.53
CA LEU A 50 4.82 1.21 -5.08
C LEU A 50 5.71 0.02 -4.68
N LYS A 51 5.58 -1.11 -5.39
CA LYS A 51 6.41 -2.30 -5.20
C LYS A 51 7.87 -2.02 -5.54
N ASP A 52 8.14 -1.36 -6.66
CA ASP A 52 9.49 -1.02 -7.15
C ASP A 52 10.20 -0.07 -6.17
N CYS A 53 9.47 0.88 -5.60
CA CYS A 53 10.01 1.82 -4.61
C CYS A 53 10.19 1.18 -3.21
N TYR A 54 9.42 0.14 -2.88
CA TYR A 54 9.57 -0.60 -1.61
C TYR A 54 10.68 -1.66 -1.63
N LEU A 55 10.90 -2.32 -2.78
CA LEU A 55 11.92 -3.36 -2.97
C LEU A 55 13.34 -2.80 -2.82
#